data_AF-A0A1Y5GSW5-F1
#
_entry.id   AF-A0A1Y5GSW5-F1
#
_cell.length_a   1.000
_cell.length_b   1.000
_cell.length_c   1.000
_cell.angle_alpha   90.00
_cell.angle_beta   90.00
_cell.angle_gamma   90.00
#
_symmetry.space_group_name_H-M   'P 1'
#
loop_
_entity.id
_entity.type
_entity.pdbx_description
1 polymer ?
#
loop_
_entity_poly.entity_id
_entity_poly.type
_entity_poly.pdbx_seq_one_letter_code
_entity_poly.pdbx_strand_id
1 'polypeptide(L)'
;MVKVDEDNFDMLVANTAVDFINRHGKDKQNFFLHVGFEKPHLPLTTLQKYYDMYDVDDFELPDTVNDWYEKGRYPWIQNWVHNATPKKDKDKAKRIMAAYAACITEMDEMFGRLIKALKQNGQYENTIIVYSTDHGEHMFEHGLRGKHNMYDAAIIFLLLSLILKSYLKVR
;
A
#
# COMPACT_ATOMS: atom_id res chain seq x y z
N MET A 1 7.74 -15.31 3.58
CA MET A 1 8.11 -14.83 4.93
C MET A 1 9.49 -14.22 4.85
N VAL A 2 9.57 -12.89 4.99
CA VAL A 2 10.86 -12.20 5.17
C VAL A 2 11.32 -12.51 6.61
N LYS A 3 12.62 -12.82 6.80
CA LYS A 3 13.14 -13.26 8.10
C LYS A 3 13.72 -12.11 8.93
N VAL A 4 14.19 -11.04 8.28
CA VAL A 4 14.85 -9.90 8.93
C VAL A 4 14.43 -8.62 8.22
N ASP A 5 14.17 -7.55 8.98
CA ASP A 5 13.79 -6.22 8.46
C ASP A 5 14.76 -5.70 7.37
N GLU A 6 16.05 -6.02 7.47
CA GLU A 6 17.09 -5.54 6.55
C GLU A 6 17.00 -6.14 5.14
N ASP A 7 16.37 -7.31 4.99
CA ASP A 7 16.12 -7.93 3.69
C ASP A 7 14.88 -7.33 2.99
N ASN A 8 14.15 -6.44 3.66
CA ASN A 8 12.96 -5.81 3.12
C ASN A 8 13.34 -4.55 2.32
N PHE A 9 13.06 -4.56 1.02
CA PHE A 9 13.27 -3.43 0.11
C PHE A 9 12.71 -2.10 0.65
N ASP A 10 11.49 -2.12 1.19
CA ASP A 10 10.84 -0.90 1.68
C ASP A 10 11.49 -0.39 2.99
N MET A 11 12.13 -1.26 3.77
CA MET A 11 12.92 -0.84 4.93
C MET A 11 14.17 -0.08 4.50
N LEU A 12 14.85 -0.56 3.44
CA LEU A 12 15.98 0.15 2.85
C LEU A 12 15.56 1.52 2.31
N VAL A 13 14.43 1.58 1.61
CA VAL A 13 13.84 2.85 1.12
C VAL A 13 13.55 3.79 2.29
N ALA A 14 12.88 3.30 3.34
CA ALA A 14 12.53 4.10 4.51
C ALA A 14 13.78 4.64 5.23
N ASN A 15 14.79 3.80 5.45
CA ASN A 15 16.03 4.19 6.11
C ASN A 15 16.78 5.25 5.28
N THR A 16 16.83 5.09 3.95
CA THR A 16 17.45 6.05 3.04
C THR A 16 16.74 7.41 3.09
N ALA A 17 15.40 7.41 3.12
CA ALA A 17 14.61 8.62 3.26
C ALA A 17 14.80 9.30 4.63
N VAL A 18 14.85 8.53 5.71
CA VAL A 18 15.14 9.05 7.06
C VAL A 18 16.53 9.66 7.13
N ASP A 19 17.54 9.02 6.55
CA ASP A 19 18.90 9.56 6.48
C ASP A 19 18.96 10.88 5.70
N PHE A 20 18.23 10.97 4.59
CA PHE A 20 18.09 12.22 3.84
C PHE A 20 17.48 13.33 4.72
N ILE A 21 16.37 13.04 5.41
CA ILE A 21 15.70 13.99 6.31
C ILE A 21 16.64 14.43 7.44
N ASN A 22 17.40 13.52 8.03
CA ASN A 22 18.32 13.82 9.13
C ASN A 22 19.49 14.71 8.71
N ARG A 23 19.97 14.55 7.47
CA ARG A 23 21.04 15.40 6.91
C ARG A 23 20.50 16.78 6.59
N HIS A 24 19.43 16.86 5.81
CA HIS A 24 18.93 18.13 5.26
C HIS A 24 18.01 18.90 6.19
N GLY A 25 17.43 18.26 7.21
CA GLY A 25 16.55 18.92 8.18
C GLY A 25 17.25 19.98 9.04
N LYS A 26 18.59 20.00 9.05
CA LYS A 26 19.40 20.98 9.80
C LYS A 26 19.97 22.11 8.94
N ASP A 27 19.97 21.93 7.62
CA ASP A 27 20.73 22.80 6.70
C ASP A 27 19.97 24.08 6.34
N LYS A 28 18.75 24.28 6.85
CA LYS A 28 17.82 25.41 6.58
C LYS A 28 17.44 25.59 5.10
N GLN A 29 17.85 24.68 4.23
CA GLN A 29 17.49 24.69 2.81
C GLN A 29 16.18 23.93 2.57
N ASN A 30 15.43 24.37 1.57
CA ASN A 30 14.26 23.61 1.09
C ASN A 30 14.72 22.33 0.40
N PHE A 31 13.93 21.26 0.53
CA PHE A 31 14.18 20.00 -0.15
C PHE A 31 12.93 19.50 -0.87
N PHE A 32 13.15 18.62 -1.84
CA PHE A 32 12.14 17.77 -2.45
C PHE A 32 12.58 16.32 -2.25
N LEU A 33 11.69 15.49 -1.72
CA LEU A 33 11.94 14.08 -1.48
C LEU A 33 10.76 13.26 -2.01
N HIS A 34 11.04 12.37 -2.95
CA HIS A 34 10.08 11.39 -3.47
C HIS A 34 10.45 10.00 -2.92
N VAL A 35 9.49 9.35 -2.26
CA VAL A 35 9.68 8.03 -1.63
C VAL A 35 8.63 7.09 -2.21
N GLY A 36 9.09 6.09 -2.96
CA GLY A 36 8.22 5.07 -3.55
C GLY A 36 8.41 3.75 -2.82
N PHE A 37 7.39 3.33 -2.08
CA PHE A 37 7.31 1.98 -1.52
C PHE A 37 6.78 1.00 -2.56
N GLU A 38 7.26 -0.24 -2.52
CA GLU A 38 6.83 -1.33 -3.38
C GLU A 38 5.59 -2.04 -2.82
N LYS A 39 5.50 -2.24 -1.50
CA LYS A 39 4.31 -2.83 -0.90
C LYS A 39 3.07 -1.96 -1.13
N PRO A 40 1.90 -2.58 -1.34
CA PRO A 40 1.61 -4.03 -1.25
C PRO A 40 1.69 -4.78 -2.60
N HIS A 41 2.58 -4.40 -3.51
CA HIS A 41 2.77 -5.11 -4.79
C HIS A 41 3.18 -6.59 -4.58
N LEU A 42 2.84 -7.44 -5.55
CA LEU A 42 3.22 -8.85 -5.56
C LEU A 42 4.74 -9.02 -5.73
N PRO A 43 5.36 -10.04 -5.12
CA PRO A 43 4.78 -11.04 -4.22
C PRO A 43 4.41 -10.47 -2.85
N LEU A 44 3.33 -10.95 -2.24
CA LEU A 44 2.92 -10.54 -0.89
C LEU A 44 3.88 -11.12 0.15
N THR A 45 4.93 -10.37 0.44
CA THR A 45 5.97 -10.72 1.41
C THR A 45 5.94 -9.70 2.54
N THR A 46 5.80 -10.20 3.76
CA THR A 46 5.81 -9.38 4.97
C THR A 46 6.44 -10.15 6.13
N LEU A 47 6.74 -9.45 7.21
CA LEU A 47 7.20 -10.05 8.47
C LEU A 47 6.03 -10.71 9.21
N GLN A 48 6.32 -11.79 9.93
CA GLN A 48 5.32 -12.53 10.69
C GLN A 48 4.58 -11.63 11.69
N LYS A 49 5.28 -10.68 12.34
CA LYS A 49 4.68 -9.74 13.29
C LYS A 49 3.50 -8.94 12.73
N TYR A 50 3.50 -8.62 11.43
CA TYR A 50 2.39 -7.89 10.80
C TYR A 50 1.31 -8.85 10.33
N TYR A 51 1.67 -10.03 9.86
CA TYR A 51 0.69 -11.06 9.48
C TYR A 51 -0.13 -11.52 10.69
N ASP A 52 0.51 -11.69 11.85
CA ASP A 52 -0.13 -12.08 13.11
C ASP A 52 -1.14 -11.04 13.64
N MET A 53 -1.17 -9.83 13.07
CA MET A 53 -2.16 -8.80 13.43
C MET A 53 -3.54 -9.05 12.82
N TYR A 54 -3.65 -10.00 11.90
CA TYR A 54 -4.87 -10.25 11.12
C TYR A 54 -5.36 -11.68 11.33
N ASP A 55 -6.60 -11.81 11.79
CA ASP A 55 -7.31 -13.08 11.71
C ASP A 55 -7.81 -13.27 10.26
N VAL A 56 -7.57 -14.45 9.70
CA VAL A 56 -8.02 -14.81 8.35
C VAL A 56 -9.55 -14.85 8.28
N ASP A 57 -10.20 -15.19 9.40
CA ASP A 57 -11.65 -15.32 9.45
C ASP A 57 -12.38 -13.98 9.39
N ASP A 58 -11.71 -12.88 9.73
CA ASP A 58 -12.21 -11.50 9.62
C ASP A 58 -12.38 -11.04 8.16
N PHE A 59 -11.81 -11.75 7.19
CA PHE A 59 -11.90 -11.40 5.78
C PHE A 59 -13.08 -12.11 5.09
N GLU A 60 -13.94 -11.33 4.46
CA GLU A 60 -15.06 -11.82 3.66
C GLU A 60 -14.76 -11.64 2.17
N LEU A 61 -15.14 -12.64 1.36
CA LEU A 61 -15.04 -12.51 -0.10
C LEU A 61 -16.15 -11.58 -0.60
N PRO A 62 -15.88 -10.75 -1.62
CA PRO A 62 -16.89 -9.86 -2.17
C PRO A 62 -18.03 -10.65 -2.79
N ASP A 63 -19.25 -10.13 -2.74
CA ASP A 63 -20.44 -10.76 -3.34
C ASP A 63 -20.26 -11.04 -4.83
N THR A 64 -19.43 -10.24 -5.50
CA THR A 64 -19.14 -10.34 -6.94
C THR A 64 -18.09 -11.39 -7.29
N VAL A 65 -17.56 -12.16 -6.33
CA VAL A 65 -16.44 -13.10 -6.53
C VAL A 65 -16.69 -14.14 -7.63
N ASN A 66 -17.95 -14.47 -7.92
CA ASN A 66 -18.33 -15.44 -8.95
C ASN A 66 -18.74 -14.81 -10.29
N ASP A 67 -18.73 -13.48 -10.44
CA ASP A 67 -19.21 -12.80 -11.64
C ASP A 67 -18.53 -13.29 -12.92
N TRP A 68 -17.21 -13.58 -12.86
CA TRP A 68 -16.48 -14.14 -14.00
C TRP A 68 -17.14 -15.40 -14.58
N TYR A 69 -17.69 -16.25 -13.70
CA TYR A 69 -18.31 -17.52 -14.07
C TYR A 69 -19.80 -17.38 -14.38
N GLU A 70 -20.51 -16.49 -13.68
CA GLU A 70 -21.97 -16.34 -13.77
C GLU A 70 -22.39 -15.36 -14.87
N LYS A 71 -21.68 -14.24 -15.00
CA LYS A 71 -21.94 -13.17 -15.98
C LYS A 71 -21.06 -13.29 -17.21
N GLY A 72 -19.98 -14.06 -17.11
CA GLY A 72 -18.99 -14.22 -18.16
C GLY A 72 -17.97 -13.07 -18.20
N ARG A 73 -17.00 -13.20 -19.10
CA ARG A 73 -15.92 -12.24 -19.26
C ARG A 73 -16.36 -11.03 -20.07
N TYR A 74 -16.08 -9.83 -19.56
CA TYR A 74 -16.16 -8.61 -20.36
C TYR A 74 -15.00 -8.54 -21.39
N PRO A 75 -15.27 -8.17 -22.66
CA PRO A 75 -14.27 -8.21 -23.74
C PRO A 75 -12.97 -7.43 -23.46
N TRP A 76 -13.06 -6.32 -22.73
CA TRP A 76 -11.92 -5.45 -22.42
C TRP A 76 -11.07 -5.92 -21.23
N ILE A 77 -11.55 -6.89 -20.44
CA ILE A 77 -10.80 -7.43 -19.30
C ILE A 77 -9.91 -8.54 -19.81
N GLN A 78 -8.63 -8.52 -19.49
CA GLN A 78 -7.69 -9.54 -19.93
C GLN A 78 -7.82 -10.84 -19.11
N ASN A 79 -7.59 -12.01 -19.72
CA ASN A 79 -7.72 -13.29 -19.00
C ASN A 79 -6.75 -13.44 -17.82
N TRP A 80 -5.59 -12.79 -17.86
CA TRP A 80 -4.57 -12.94 -16.84
C TRP A 80 -4.87 -12.17 -15.55
N VAL A 81 -5.87 -11.29 -15.54
CA VAL A 81 -6.40 -10.68 -14.30
C VAL A 81 -7.48 -11.54 -13.64
N HIS A 82 -7.97 -12.59 -14.30
CA HIS A 82 -8.87 -13.56 -13.68
C HIS A 82 -8.12 -14.39 -12.63
N ASN A 83 -8.71 -14.55 -11.45
CA ASN A 83 -8.13 -15.39 -10.41
C ASN A 83 -9.13 -16.41 -9.88
N ALA A 84 -8.92 -17.67 -10.25
CA ALA A 84 -9.77 -18.78 -9.84
C ALA A 84 -9.56 -19.24 -8.38
N THR A 85 -8.70 -18.57 -7.59
CA THR A 85 -8.38 -18.98 -6.21
C THR A 85 -9.63 -19.11 -5.33
N PRO A 86 -10.54 -18.11 -5.25
CA PRO A 86 -11.72 -18.22 -4.39
C PRO A 86 -12.65 -19.37 -4.77
N LYS A 87 -12.70 -19.75 -6.05
CA LYS A 87 -13.48 -20.91 -6.52
C LYS A 87 -12.86 -22.24 -6.11
N LYS A 88 -11.53 -22.31 -6.04
CA LYS A 88 -10.79 -23.54 -5.71
C LYS A 88 -10.57 -23.71 -4.21
N ASP A 89 -10.32 -22.61 -3.51
CA ASP A 89 -9.90 -22.57 -2.11
C ASP A 89 -10.21 -21.17 -1.54
N LYS A 90 -11.36 -21.05 -0.87
CA LYS A 90 -11.82 -19.79 -0.27
C LYS A 90 -10.90 -19.35 0.86
N ASP A 91 -10.41 -20.29 1.67
CA ASP A 91 -9.53 -19.98 2.79
C ASP A 91 -8.18 -19.43 2.30
N LYS A 92 -7.68 -19.96 1.17
CA LYS A 92 -6.49 -19.39 0.53
C LYS A 92 -6.73 -17.98 0.01
N ALA A 93 -7.91 -17.69 -0.53
CA ALA A 93 -8.26 -16.33 -0.94
C ALA A 93 -8.27 -15.38 0.27
N LYS A 94 -8.88 -15.77 1.38
CA LYS A 94 -8.84 -14.99 2.63
C LYS A 94 -7.41 -14.78 3.15
N ARG A 95 -6.57 -15.82 3.15
CA ARG A 95 -5.14 -15.70 3.50
C ARG A 95 -4.38 -14.70 2.62
N ILE A 96 -4.72 -14.62 1.32
CA ILE A 96 -4.13 -13.61 0.41
C ILE A 96 -4.56 -12.20 0.80
N MET A 97 -5.84 -12.01 1.17
CA MET A 97 -6.34 -10.70 1.63
C MET A 97 -5.66 -10.28 2.94
N ALA A 98 -5.53 -11.19 3.90
CA ALA A 98 -4.80 -10.97 5.15
C ALA A 98 -3.33 -10.62 4.91
N ALA A 99 -2.65 -11.34 4.00
CA ALA A 99 -1.27 -11.04 3.64
C ALA A 99 -1.11 -9.65 3.01
N TYR A 100 -2.06 -9.22 2.19
CA TYR A 100 -2.03 -7.87 1.61
C TYR A 100 -2.24 -6.79 2.67
N ALA A 101 -3.19 -6.98 3.58
CA ALA A 101 -3.41 -6.07 4.70
C ALA A 101 -2.17 -5.96 5.59
N ALA A 102 -1.47 -7.07 5.83
CA ALA A 102 -0.20 -7.09 6.54
C ALA A 102 0.91 -6.31 5.82
N CYS A 103 1.02 -6.44 4.49
CA CYS A 103 1.93 -5.60 3.69
C CYS A 103 1.60 -4.11 3.81
N ILE A 104 0.32 -3.73 3.87
CA ILE A 104 -0.10 -2.34 4.09
C ILE A 104 0.36 -1.86 5.47
N THR A 105 0.13 -2.64 6.53
CA THR A 105 0.55 -2.25 7.88
C THR A 105 2.06 -2.11 8.00
N GLU A 106 2.82 -2.98 7.35
CA GLU A 106 4.27 -2.84 7.27
C GLU A 106 4.70 -1.54 6.58
N MET A 107 4.08 -1.22 5.45
CA MET A 107 4.31 0.04 4.74
C MET A 107 3.92 1.27 5.59
N ASP A 108 2.83 1.18 6.36
CA ASP A 108 2.42 2.25 7.29
C ASP A 108 3.46 2.47 8.39
N GLU A 109 4.04 1.40 8.97
CA GLU A 109 5.13 1.53 9.94
C GLU A 109 6.34 2.27 9.32
N MET A 110 6.69 1.94 8.07
CA MET A 110 7.78 2.59 7.33
C MET A 110 7.49 4.07 7.07
N PHE A 111 6.28 4.41 6.64
CA PHE A 111 5.87 5.80 6.48
C PHE A 111 5.90 6.56 7.82
N GLY A 112 5.46 5.91 8.92
CA GLY A 112 5.54 6.46 10.27
C GLY A 112 6.96 6.85 10.70
N ARG A 113 7.99 6.11 10.23
CA ARG A 113 9.40 6.45 10.48
C ARG A 113 9.81 7.77 9.82
N LEU A 114 9.36 8.04 8.59
CA LEU A 114 9.61 9.31 7.90
C LEU A 114 8.95 10.47 8.66
N ILE A 115 7.70 10.30 9.08
CA ILE A 115 6.98 11.30 9.88
C ILE A 115 7.71 11.58 11.20
N LYS A 116 8.20 10.53 11.88
CA LYS A 116 8.98 10.67 13.10
C LYS A 116 10.28 11.45 12.86
N ALA A 117 11.00 11.15 11.79
CA ALA A 117 12.23 11.87 11.43
C ALA A 117 11.96 13.35 11.14
N LEU A 118 10.89 13.68 10.40
CA LEU A 118 10.49 15.08 10.16
C LEU A 118 10.19 15.81 11.48
N LYS A 119 9.48 15.17 12.42
CA LYS A 119 9.18 15.75 13.74
C LYS A 119 10.44 15.96 14.57
N GLN A 120 11.33 14.98 14.61
CA GLN A 120 12.59 15.05 15.37
C GLN A 120 13.54 16.14 14.86
N ASN A 121 13.49 16.46 13.56
CA ASN A 121 14.28 17.54 12.96
C ASN A 121 13.52 18.87 12.89
N GLY A 122 12.33 18.99 13.49
CA GLY A 122 11.54 20.22 13.48
C GLY A 122 11.01 20.64 12.10
N GLN A 123 11.02 19.73 11.12
CA GLN A 123 10.62 19.99 9.73
C GLN A 123 9.15 19.65 9.46
N TYR A 124 8.48 18.90 10.34
CA TYR A 124 7.13 18.40 10.11
C TYR A 124 6.11 19.51 9.81
N GLU A 125 6.14 20.61 10.57
CA GLU A 125 5.21 21.74 10.39
C GLU A 125 5.52 22.59 9.14
N ASN A 126 6.70 22.44 8.53
CA ASN A 126 7.12 23.19 7.35
C ASN A 126 7.20 22.32 6.08
N THR A 127 6.75 21.06 6.14
CA THR A 127 6.83 20.12 5.02
C THR A 127 5.43 19.87 4.47
N ILE A 128 5.27 20.05 3.16
CA ILE A 128 4.07 19.56 2.45
C ILE A 128 4.25 18.06 2.21
N ILE A 129 3.30 17.27 2.69
CA ILE A 129 3.31 15.82 2.52
C ILE A 129 2.18 15.46 1.56
N VAL A 130 2.53 14.77 0.47
CA VAL A 130 1.60 14.19 -0.49
C VAL A 130 1.74 12.69 -0.40
N TYR A 131 0.66 11.99 -0.05
CA TYR A 131 0.61 10.53 0.00
C TYR A 131 -0.41 10.03 -1.02
N SER A 132 0.05 9.20 -1.94
CA SER A 132 -0.77 8.67 -3.04
C SER A 132 -0.32 7.25 -3.39
N THR A 133 -1.19 6.52 -4.07
CA THR A 133 -0.85 5.31 -4.83
C THR A 133 -0.96 5.58 -6.33
N ASP A 134 -0.34 4.72 -7.14
CA ASP A 134 -0.37 4.76 -8.60
C ASP A 134 -1.66 4.14 -9.17
N HIS A 135 -2.24 3.16 -8.47
CA HIS A 135 -3.48 2.48 -8.86
C HIS A 135 -4.14 1.74 -7.66
N GLY A 136 -5.37 1.25 -7.85
CA GLY A 136 -6.03 0.32 -6.92
C GLY A 136 -5.61 -1.14 -7.15
N GLU A 137 -6.18 -2.10 -6.43
CA GLU A 137 -5.88 -3.51 -6.61
C GLU A 137 -7.11 -4.36 -6.26
N HIS A 138 -7.58 -5.19 -7.20
CA HIS A 138 -8.71 -6.10 -7.00
C HIS A 138 -8.39 -7.17 -5.96
N MET A 139 -9.20 -7.24 -4.90
CA MET A 139 -9.25 -8.27 -3.87
C MET A 139 -10.37 -9.29 -4.14
N PHE A 140 -10.38 -9.85 -5.35
CA PHE A 140 -11.36 -10.84 -5.82
C PHE A 140 -12.73 -10.27 -6.23
N GLU A 141 -12.91 -8.95 -6.27
CA GLU A 141 -14.10 -8.34 -6.88
C GLU A 141 -14.22 -8.82 -8.33
N HIS A 142 -15.43 -9.19 -8.72
CA HIS A 142 -15.74 -9.75 -10.04
C HIS A 142 -14.96 -11.04 -10.41
N GLY A 143 -14.33 -11.70 -9.43
CA GLY A 143 -13.43 -12.83 -9.65
C GLY A 143 -12.03 -12.42 -10.12
N LEU A 144 -11.64 -11.16 -9.95
CA LEU A 144 -10.42 -10.58 -10.51
C LEU A 144 -9.34 -10.31 -9.45
N ARG A 145 -8.10 -10.18 -9.91
CA ARG A 145 -6.93 -9.70 -9.17
C ARG A 145 -6.09 -8.79 -10.06
N GLY A 146 -5.31 -7.89 -9.47
CA GLY A 146 -4.53 -6.90 -10.19
C GLY A 146 -5.33 -5.63 -10.46
N LYS A 147 -4.95 -4.89 -11.52
CA LYS A 147 -5.42 -3.53 -11.78
C LYS A 147 -5.65 -3.18 -13.25
N HIS A 148 -5.49 -4.14 -14.17
CA HIS A 148 -5.45 -3.88 -15.61
C HIS A 148 -6.86 -3.82 -16.22
N ASN A 149 -7.75 -3.04 -15.61
CA ASN A 149 -9.13 -2.83 -16.04
C ASN A 149 -9.69 -1.51 -15.46
N MET A 150 -10.92 -1.16 -15.84
CA MET A 150 -11.53 0.12 -15.48
C MET A 150 -12.53 0.04 -14.32
N TYR A 151 -12.48 -1.02 -13.50
CA TYR A 151 -13.30 -1.07 -12.29
C TYR A 151 -12.75 -0.15 -11.22
N ASP A 152 -13.65 0.32 -10.36
CA ASP A 152 -13.32 1.14 -9.20
C ASP A 152 -12.20 0.54 -8.35
N ALA A 153 -12.23 -0.77 -8.08
CA ALA A 153 -11.17 -1.44 -7.32
C ALA A 153 -9.77 -1.33 -7.96
N ALA A 154 -9.67 -1.16 -9.29
CA ALA A 154 -8.41 -0.97 -10.01
C ALA A 154 -7.99 0.51 -10.15
N ILE A 155 -8.95 1.43 -10.15
CA ILE A 155 -8.70 2.85 -10.43
C ILE A 155 -8.67 3.69 -9.16
N ILE A 156 -9.54 3.41 -8.19
CA ILE A 156 -9.64 4.22 -6.97
C ILE A 156 -8.31 4.10 -6.22
N PHE A 157 -7.53 5.17 -6.31
CA PHE A 157 -6.30 5.36 -5.55
C PHE A 157 -6.61 6.14 -4.29
N LEU A 158 -6.00 5.73 -3.18
CA LEU A 158 -5.97 6.55 -1.97
C LEU A 158 -5.10 7.77 -2.26
N LEU A 159 -5.71 8.95 -2.37
CA LEU A 159 -5.02 10.22 -2.28
C LEU A 159 -5.26 10.79 -0.88
N LEU A 160 -4.28 10.62 0.01
CA LEU A 160 -4.29 11.33 1.28
C LEU A 160 -3.46 12.61 1.13
N SER A 161 -4.12 13.69 0.72
CA SER A 161 -3.56 15.05 0.73
C SER A 161 -3.74 15.69 2.11
N LEU A 162 -3.05 15.17 3.13
CA LEU A 162 -3.02 15.76 4.48
C LEU A 162 -1.54 15.86 4.88
N ILE A 163 -0.88 17.02 4.80
CA ILE A 163 -1.11 18.26 5.55
C ILE A 163 -0.63 19.46 4.70
N LEU A 164 -1.54 20.33 4.28
CA LEU A 164 -1.24 21.71 3.85
C LEU A 164 -1.32 22.62 5.09
N LYS A 165 -0.36 22.53 6.01
CA LYS A 165 -0.29 23.44 7.17
C LYS A 165 0.99 24.26 7.14
N SER A 166 1.06 25.17 6.17
CA SER A 166 1.90 26.37 6.30
C SER A 166 1.54 27.46 5.28
N TYR A 167 0.98 27.12 4.12
CA TYR A 167 0.66 28.11 3.09
C TYR A 167 -0.68 28.86 3.25
N LEU A 168 -1.56 28.45 4.17
CA LEU A 168 -2.77 29.21 4.50
C LEU A 168 -2.57 30.25 5.62
N LYS A 169 -1.34 30.42 6.14
CA LYS A 169 -0.95 31.60 6.94
C LYS A 169 -0.27 32.64 6.06
N VAL A 170 -0.93 33.07 4.98
CA VAL A 170 -0.58 34.29 4.27
C VAL A 170 -1.86 35.07 3.97
N ARG A 171 -2.39 35.74 4.98
CA ARG A 171 -2.67 37.19 5.04
C ARG A 171 -3.25 37.56 6.40
#